data_AF-A0A2K3JX87-F1
#
_entry.id   AF-A0A2K3JX87-F1
#
_cell.length_a   1.000
_cell.length_b   1.000
_cell.length_c   1.000
_cell.angle_alpha   90.00
_cell.angle_beta   90.00
_cell.angle_gamma   90.00
#
_symmetry.space_group_name_H-M   'P 1'
#
loop_
_entity.id
_entity.type
_entity.pdbx_description
1 polymer ?
#
loop_
_entity_poly.entity_id
_entity_poly.type
_entity_poly.pdbx_seq_one_letter_code
_entity_poly.pdbx_strand_id
1 'polypeptide(L)' 'MASTSRNPLVVGRVIGDILDPFESSVPLVVTYGNRTVTNGRELKPSQVANQPQVSIGGNDPSTFYTL' A
#
# COMPACT_ATOMS: atom_id res chain seq x y z
N MET A 1 20.77 -11.95 5.39
CA MET A 1 20.91 -10.58 5.93
C MET A 1 19.95 -9.67 5.17
N ALA A 2 18.68 -9.61 5.57
CA ALA A 2 17.80 -8.54 5.13
C ALA A 2 17.94 -7.43 6.16
N SER A 3 18.34 -6.24 5.74
CA SER A 3 18.42 -5.08 6.63
C SER A 3 17.09 -4.95 7.39
N THR A 4 17.17 -4.79 8.71
CA THR A 4 16.02 -4.43 9.55
C THR A 4 15.64 -2.97 9.28
N SER A 5 15.32 -2.65 8.02
CA SER A 5 14.64 -1.41 7.67
C SER A 5 13.29 -1.45 8.37
N ARG A 6 13.15 -0.65 9.42
CA ARG A 6 11.92 -0.55 10.22
C ARG A 6 10.72 -0.45 9.27
N ASN A 7 9.76 -1.36 9.43
CA ASN A 7 8.57 -1.40 8.60
C ASN A 7 7.92 0.00 8.54
N PRO A 8 7.79 0.62 7.36
CA PRO A 8 7.33 2.01 7.25
C PRO A 8 5.91 2.21 7.79
N LEU A 9 5.06 1.17 7.77
CA LEU A 9 3.73 1.23 8.36
C LEU A 9 3.76 1.28 9.89
N VAL A 10 4.78 0.67 10.52
CA VAL A 10 5.00 0.77 11.96
C VAL A 10 5.62 2.13 12.32
N VAL A 11 6.60 2.59 11.53
CA VAL A 11 7.24 3.90 11.76
C VAL A 11 6.23 5.04 11.61
N GLY A 12 5.34 4.96 10.62
CA GLY A 12 4.24 5.90 10.41
C GLY A 12 3.05 5.70 11.35
N ARG A 13 3.11 4.76 12.30
CA ARG A 13 2.06 4.38 13.27
C ARG A 13 0.74 3.89 12.67
N VAL A 14 0.69 3.63 11.36
CA VAL A 14 -0.47 3.03 10.69
C VAL A 14 -0.79 1.66 11.29
N ILE A 15 0.23 0.82 11.49
CA ILE A 15 0.09 -0.38 12.33
C ILE A 15 0.15 0.07 13.79
N GLY A 16 -0.88 -0.26 14.55
CA GLY A 16 -1.12 0.21 15.92
C GLY A 16 -2.29 1.20 15.99
N ASP A 17 -2.27 2.27 15.19
CA ASP A 17 -3.34 3.28 15.23
C ASP A 17 -4.55 2.89 14.34
N ILE A 18 -4.31 2.18 13.23
CA ILE A 18 -5.35 1.84 12.23
C ILE A 18 -5.47 0.33 12.01
N LEU A 19 -4.33 -0.37 11.90
CA LEU A 19 -4.28 -1.79 11.58
C LEU A 19 -3.58 -2.59 12.69
N ASP A 20 -4.03 -3.81 12.94
CA ASP A 20 -3.25 -4.78 13.70
C ASP A 20 -2.02 -5.24 12.89
N PRO A 21 -0.93 -5.66 13.55
CA PRO A 21 0.22 -6.22 12.86
C PRO A 21 -0.17 -7.41 11.98
N PHE A 22 0.27 -7.40 10.72
CA PHE A 22 -0.02 -8.43 9.73
C PHE A 22 1.22 -8.72 8.87
N GLU A 23 1.21 -9.87 8.21
CA GLU A 23 2.20 -10.22 7.19
C GLU A 23 1.69 -9.86 5.80
N SER A 24 2.47 -9.11 5.03
CA SER A 24 2.11 -8.74 3.66
C SER A 24 2.18 -9.95 2.73
N SER A 25 1.04 -10.48 2.30
CA SER A 25 0.95 -11.69 1.48
C SER A 25 0.58 -11.44 0.01
N VAL A 26 -0.13 -10.34 -0.27
CA VAL A 26 -0.62 -10.01 -1.62
C VAL A 26 -0.02 -8.67 -2.08
N PRO A 27 0.65 -8.62 -3.25
CA PRO A 27 1.13 -7.35 -3.80
C PRO A 27 -0.03 -6.41 -4.13
N LEU A 28 0.06 -5.16 -3.68
CA LEU A 28 -0.88 -4.08 -4.02
C LEU A 28 -0.12 -2.92 -4.64
N VAL A 29 -0.51 -2.53 -5.85
CA VAL A 29 0.05 -1.38 -6.55
C VAL A 29 -1.05 -0.37 -6.83
N VAL A 30 -0.93 0.81 -6.24
CA VAL A 30 -1.84 1.94 -6.46
C VAL A 30 -1.08 3.04 -7.20
N THR A 31 -1.64 3.54 -8.31
CA THR A 31 -0.99 4.54 -9.16
C THR A 31 -1.95 5.69 -9.46
N TYR A 32 -1.51 6.92 -9.21
CA TYR A 32 -2.19 8.14 -9.66
C TYR A 32 -1.46 8.70 -10.89
N GLY A 33 -2.04 8.53 -12.08
CA GLY A 33 -1.37 8.87 -13.34
C GLY A 33 -0.11 8.03 -13.55
N ASN A 34 1.06 8.68 -13.59
CA ASN A 34 2.36 8.01 -13.72
C ASN A 34 3.10 7.84 -12.38
N ARG A 35 2.41 7.99 -11.24
CA ARG A 35 3.03 8.00 -9.90
C ARG A 35 2.49 6.87 -9.03
N THR A 36 3.35 5.92 -8.70
CA THR A 36 3.03 4.84 -7.77
C THR A 36 3.07 5.34 -6.32
N VAL A 37 2.05 4.96 -5.55
CA VAL A 37 1.96 5.22 -4.11
C VAL A 37 3.01 4.39 -3.39
N THR A 38 3.70 5.02 -2.42
CA THR A 38 4.72 4.39 -1.58
C THR A 38 4.52 4.87 -0.14
N ASN A 39 4.74 4.00 0.83
CA ASN A 39 4.50 4.30 2.24
C ASN A 39 5.34 5.51 2.70
N GLY A 40 4.68 6.52 3.27
CA GLY A 40 5.31 7.74 3.76
C GLY A 40 5.64 8.79 2.69
N ARG A 41 5.31 8.56 1.41
CA ARG A 41 5.49 9.57 0.36
C ARG A 41 4.34 10.57 0.33
N GLU A 42 4.67 11.85 0.39
CA GLU A 42 3.69 12.92 0.26
C GLU A 42 3.17 13.08 -1.18
N LEU A 43 1.86 13.24 -1.32
CA LEU A 43 1.17 13.53 -2.58
C LEU A 43 0.33 14.79 -2.39
N LYS A 44 0.41 15.74 -3.32
CA LYS A 44 -0.40 16.96 -3.28
C LYS A 44 -1.87 16.62 -3.55
N PRO A 45 -2.84 17.36 -2.99
CA PRO A 45 -4.27 17.13 -3.24
C PRO A 45 -4.63 17.09 -4.73
N SER A 46 -4.04 17.97 -5.54
CA SER A 46 -4.25 17.99 -7.00
C SER A 46 -3.76 16.73 -7.71
N GLN A 47 -2.83 15.98 -7.12
CA GLN A 47 -2.29 14.75 -7.69
C GLN A 47 -3.16 13.53 -7.37
N VAL A 48 -4.05 13.63 -6.38
CA VAL A 48 -4.93 12.55 -5.93
C VAL A 48 -6.41 12.88 -6.13
N ALA A 49 -6.72 13.92 -6.90
CA ALA A 49 -8.08 14.39 -7.13
C ALA A 49 -8.95 13.38 -7.91
N ASN A 50 -8.34 12.55 -8.75
CA ASN A 50 -9.02 11.52 -9.54
C ASN A 50 -8.74 10.13 -8.96
N GLN A 51 -9.65 9.19 -9.20
CA GLN A 51 -9.49 7.80 -8.74
C GLN A 51 -8.21 7.15 -9.31
N PRO A 52 -7.42 6.44 -8.47
CA PRO A 52 -6.20 5.79 -8.94
C PRO A 52 -6.48 4.52 -9.73
N GLN A 53 -5.48 4.08 -10.49
CA GLN A 53 -5.43 2.72 -11.01
C GLN A 53 -4.89 1.79 -9.93
N VAL A 54 -5.59 0.68 -9.71
CA VAL A 54 -5.23 -0.32 -8.70
C VAL A 54 -4.97 -1.66 -9.38
N SER A 55 -3.83 -2.26 -9.07
CA SER A 55 -3.49 -3.62 -9.45
C SER A 55 -3.28 -4.42 -8.17
N ILE A 56 -4.08 -5.46 -7.99
CA ILE A 56 -3.98 -6.42 -6.89
C ILE A 56 -3.38 -7.70 -7.48
N GLY A 57 -2.33 -8.21 -6.85
CA GLY A 57 -1.76 -9.51 -7.18
C GLY A 57 -2.59 -10.66 -6.62
N GLY A 58 -1.96 -11.82 -6.50
CA GLY A 58 -2.61 -13.03 -6.00
C GLY A 58 -2.58 -14.14 -7.05
N ASN A 59 -2.46 -15.37 -6.58
CA ASN A 59 -2.26 -16.54 -7.45
C ASN A 59 -3.57 -17.27 -7.75
N ASP A 60 -4.64 -16.99 -7.00
CA ASP A 60 -5.94 -17.61 -7.17
C ASP A 60 -6.94 -16.62 -7.80
N PRO A 61 -7.40 -16.88 -9.04
CA PRO A 61 -8.38 -16.03 -9.71
C PRO A 61 -9.78 -16.11 -9.09
N SER A 62 -10.04 -17.10 -8.22
CA SER A 62 -11.32 -17.24 -7.51
C SER A 62 -11.39 -16.40 -6.23
N THR A 63 -10.27 -15.81 -5.82
CA THR A 63 -10.21 -14.97 -4.62
C THR A 63 -10.64 -13.54 -4.97
N PHE A 64 -11.59 -13.02 -4.20
CA PHE A 64 -12.07 -11.63 -4.32
C PHE A 64 -11.57 -10.81 -3.14
N TYR A 65 -11.17 -9.57 -3.42
CA TYR A 65 -10.59 -8.66 -2.44
C TYR A 65 -11.48 -7.42 -2.24
N THR A 66 -11.30 -6.74 -1.12
CA THR A 66 -11.89 -5.43 -0.82
C THR A 66 -10.77 -4.41 -0.62
N LEU A 67 -10.99 -3.17 -1.07
CA LEU A 67 -10.10 -2.03 -0.93
C LEU A 67 -10.80 -0.90 -0.18
#